data_AF-A0A2J6S6U5-F1
#
_entry.id   AF-A0A2J6S6U5-F1
#
_cell.length_a   1.000
_cell.length_b   1.000
_cell.length_c   1.000
_cell.angle_alpha   90.00
_cell.angle_beta   90.00
_cell.angle_gamma   90.00
#
_symmetry.space_group_name_H-M   'P 1'
#
loop_
_entity.id
_entity.type
_entity.pdbx_description
1 polymer ?
#
loop_
_entity_poly.entity_id
_entity_poly.type
_entity_poly.pdbx_seq_one_letter_code
_entity_poly.pdbx_strand_id
1 'polypeptide(L)'
;MATFASSSRGPPTIDMTLLNELYEEIENRPPALEARKLLIQQCMEAGWVDAARDAVKTLLNLDPYDEDAHGWADILSEDESAQSQSQNIPTPGPTSRPPPPSIPDNIEAAQRELVHGYAALRTRAAKLLRENYLVRDLAKHHDPPAPEKDTKGKRTSSFMNVLGTIFSVAKKKEATASSRTEMHIQNLSDIVDGRISSVVRVRQPGSAQSVARAMEKDPEKAVDIAVGDLEDMARWLRSQPGHLDNDAVREALVKRVGMLSSALSEGMKKHASLALMHVEHEFLHRTYVCDETMYGDKVADIPRARFLATEDGYPWDMEELSQAIQSNSGVMRNPLSRQMFTTDDIRMILQHPLGKDLAALGVEQGKLSKGVRPKTIEELEKMSVILLEDMSEDQMASRHVLDHFLGYVATLPESEQNALNKLRVPAKDSHTRQAFDTTIGQAVRDAKANVVCIHKIGDFLQQAARHLKKSR
;
A
#
# COMPACT_ATOMS: atom_id res chain seq x y z
N MET A 1 -16.83 -55.67 13.62
CA MET A 1 -16.71 -55.04 12.29
C MET A 1 -16.75 -53.54 12.48
N ALA A 2 -15.60 -52.87 12.39
CA ALA A 2 -15.50 -51.42 12.53
C ALA A 2 -15.65 -50.78 11.15
N THR A 3 -16.62 -49.88 11.01
CA THR A 3 -16.88 -49.07 9.83
C THR A 3 -15.90 -47.90 9.79
N PHE A 4 -15.00 -47.90 8.79
CA PHE A 4 -14.18 -46.73 8.46
C PHE A 4 -15.03 -45.74 7.65
N ALA A 5 -15.34 -44.60 8.26
CA ALA A 5 -15.95 -43.47 7.58
C ALA A 5 -14.89 -42.77 6.71
N SER A 6 -15.15 -42.69 5.41
CA SER A 6 -14.34 -41.92 4.45
C SER A 6 -14.63 -40.43 4.64
N SER A 7 -13.76 -39.75 5.39
CA SER A 7 -13.84 -38.31 5.61
C SER A 7 -13.38 -37.57 4.34
N SER A 8 -14.31 -36.86 3.71
CA SER A 8 -14.01 -35.90 2.63
C SER A 8 -13.25 -34.72 3.22
N ARG A 9 -11.92 -34.81 3.27
CA ARG A 9 -11.07 -33.69 3.67
C ARG A 9 -11.20 -32.59 2.62
N GLY A 10 -11.76 -31.44 3.04
CA GLY A 10 -11.59 -30.19 2.32
C GLY A 10 -10.09 -29.84 2.18
N PRO A 11 -9.74 -28.85 1.36
CA PRO A 11 -8.36 -28.37 1.30
C PRO A 11 -7.87 -28.06 2.72
N PRO A 12 -6.66 -28.49 3.11
CA PRO A 12 -6.16 -28.27 4.46
C PRO A 12 -6.18 -26.77 4.77
N THR A 13 -6.92 -26.40 5.82
CA THR A 13 -6.88 -25.04 6.34
C THR A 13 -5.52 -24.81 6.96
N ILE A 14 -4.80 -23.83 6.42
CA ILE A 14 -3.44 -23.47 6.85
C ILE A 14 -3.49 -22.93 8.28
N ASP A 15 -2.61 -23.41 9.14
CA ASP A 15 -2.42 -22.84 10.46
C ASP A 15 -1.58 -21.55 10.36
N MET A 16 -2.27 -20.41 10.34
CA MET A 16 -1.62 -19.10 10.29
C MET A 16 -0.75 -18.82 11.52
N THR A 17 -1.00 -19.51 12.65
CA THR A 17 -0.19 -19.40 13.87
C THR A 17 1.20 -19.97 13.62
N LEU A 18 1.26 -21.19 13.08
CA LEU A 18 2.51 -21.85 12.74
C LEU A 18 3.34 -21.04 11.72
N LEU A 19 2.68 -20.47 10.71
CA LEU A 19 3.34 -19.60 9.73
C LEU A 19 4.04 -18.40 10.40
N ASN A 20 3.35 -17.73 11.35
CA ASN A 20 3.93 -16.61 12.08
C ASN A 20 5.11 -17.05 12.96
N GLU A 21 4.97 -18.17 13.69
CA GLU A 21 6.04 -18.73 14.51
C GLU A 21 7.29 -19.07 13.68
N LEU A 22 7.10 -19.63 12.47
CA LEU A 22 8.21 -19.92 11.55
C LEU A 22 8.89 -18.65 11.06
N TYR A 23 8.14 -17.59 10.72
CA TYR A 23 8.73 -16.31 10.35
C TYR A 23 9.50 -15.65 11.52
N GLU A 24 8.94 -15.69 12.73
CA GLU A 24 9.60 -15.19 13.93
C GLU A 24 10.90 -15.96 14.23
N GLU A 25 10.91 -17.29 14.11
CA GLU A 25 12.13 -18.09 14.31
C GLU A 25 13.19 -17.77 13.24
N ILE A 26 12.78 -17.56 11.98
CA ILE A 26 13.69 -17.18 10.89
C ILE A 26 14.32 -15.81 11.16
N GLU A 27 13.55 -14.86 11.67
CA GLU A 27 14.01 -13.52 12.01
C GLU A 27 14.94 -13.52 13.22
N ASN A 28 14.57 -14.29 14.26
CA ASN A 28 15.33 -14.36 15.51
C ASN A 28 16.64 -15.15 15.40
N ARG A 29 16.74 -16.13 14.49
CA ARG A 29 17.91 -17.01 14.37
C ARG A 29 18.41 -17.28 12.94
N PRO A 30 18.93 -16.28 12.20
CA PRO A 30 19.48 -16.52 10.86
C PRO A 30 20.66 -17.51 10.89
N PRO A 31 20.73 -18.51 9.96
CA PRO A 31 19.89 -18.67 8.77
C PRO A 31 18.59 -19.47 8.96
N ALA A 32 18.35 -20.10 10.10
CA ALA A 32 17.17 -20.90 10.44
C ALA A 32 16.73 -21.90 9.33
N LEU A 33 17.65 -22.75 8.86
CA LEU A 33 17.41 -23.63 7.70
C LEU A 33 16.20 -24.56 7.90
N GLU A 34 16.07 -25.19 9.07
CA GLU A 34 14.93 -26.08 9.39
C GLU A 34 13.57 -25.35 9.39
N ALA A 35 13.52 -24.13 9.94
CA ALA A 35 12.29 -23.33 9.91
C ALA A 35 11.91 -22.95 8.47
N ARG A 36 12.89 -22.66 7.60
CA ARG A 36 12.66 -22.41 6.17
C ARG A 36 12.17 -23.66 5.44
N LYS A 37 12.70 -24.84 5.76
CA LYS A 37 12.21 -26.13 5.23
C LYS A 37 10.75 -26.37 5.59
N LEU A 38 10.40 -26.20 6.86
CA LEU A 38 9.02 -26.32 7.33
C LEU A 38 8.09 -25.30 6.66
N LEU A 39 8.56 -24.06 6.47
CA LEU A 39 7.81 -23.03 5.76
C LEU A 39 7.54 -23.43 4.31
N ILE A 40 8.53 -23.96 3.58
CA ILE A 40 8.36 -24.44 2.20
C ILE A 40 7.31 -25.55 2.16
N GLN A 41 7.40 -26.54 3.07
CA GLN A 41 6.45 -27.63 3.14
C GLN A 41 5.02 -27.12 3.39
N GLN A 42 4.84 -26.20 4.34
CA GLN A 42 3.52 -25.60 4.61
C GLN A 42 2.99 -24.82 3.41
N CYS A 43 3.83 -24.06 2.69
CA CYS A 43 3.44 -23.40 1.45
C CYS A 43 3.03 -24.40 0.35
N MET A 44 3.71 -25.54 0.24
CA MET A 44 3.35 -26.58 -0.73
C MET A 44 2.02 -27.27 -0.37
N GLU A 45 1.83 -27.63 0.90
CA GLU A 45 0.58 -28.23 1.41
C GLU A 45 -0.62 -27.29 1.25
N ALA A 46 -0.39 -25.99 1.37
CA ALA A 46 -1.33 -24.90 1.13
C ALA A 46 -1.69 -24.68 -0.36
N GLY A 47 -0.89 -25.23 -1.29
CA GLY A 47 -0.98 -24.89 -2.72
C GLY A 47 -0.44 -23.50 -3.06
N TRP A 48 0.36 -22.88 -2.19
CA TRP A 48 1.02 -21.59 -2.42
C TRP A 48 2.34 -21.77 -3.19
N VAL A 49 2.23 -22.24 -4.43
CA VAL A 49 3.35 -22.67 -5.28
C VAL A 49 4.40 -21.55 -5.47
N ASP A 50 3.98 -20.31 -5.73
CA ASP A 50 4.90 -19.19 -5.93
C ASP A 50 5.69 -18.85 -4.66
N ALA A 51 5.03 -18.86 -3.50
CA ALA A 51 5.67 -18.60 -2.21
C ALA A 51 6.67 -19.72 -1.84
N ALA A 52 6.29 -20.99 -2.07
CA ALA A 52 7.18 -22.13 -1.89
C ALA A 52 8.42 -22.00 -2.79
N ARG A 53 8.24 -21.61 -4.05
CA ARG A 53 9.34 -21.43 -5.01
C ARG A 53 10.32 -20.33 -4.61
N ASP A 54 9.81 -19.18 -4.14
CA ASP A 54 10.65 -18.10 -3.63
C ASP A 54 11.41 -18.51 -2.36
N ALA A 55 10.76 -19.26 -1.47
CA ALA A 55 11.37 -19.79 -0.26
C ALA A 55 12.46 -20.83 -0.58
N VAL A 56 12.24 -21.74 -1.54
CA VAL A 56 13.25 -22.70 -2.04
C VAL A 56 14.46 -21.98 -2.61
N LYS A 57 14.27 -20.97 -3.47
CA LYS A 57 15.39 -20.16 -4.00
C LYS A 57 16.19 -19.49 -2.89
N THR A 58 15.50 -18.96 -1.89
CA THR A 58 16.15 -18.34 -0.73
C THR A 58 16.94 -19.36 0.08
N LEU A 59 16.40 -20.56 0.28
CA LEU A 59 17.08 -21.65 0.97
C LEU A 59 18.34 -22.11 0.21
N LEU A 60 18.25 -22.33 -1.10
CA LEU A 60 19.38 -22.71 -1.95
C LEU A 60 20.48 -21.64 -2.02
N ASN A 61 20.13 -20.36 -1.87
CA ASN A 61 21.14 -19.29 -1.75
C ASN A 61 21.89 -19.34 -0.42
N LEU A 62 21.25 -19.82 0.65
CA LEU A 62 21.84 -19.95 1.99
C LEU A 62 22.62 -21.26 2.13
N ASP A 63 22.09 -22.35 1.58
CA ASP A 63 22.72 -23.66 1.51
C ASP A 63 22.56 -24.27 0.11
N PRO A 64 23.56 -24.08 -0.79
CA PRO A 64 23.51 -24.59 -2.15
C PRO A 64 23.48 -26.11 -2.28
N TYR A 65 23.78 -26.86 -1.21
CA TYR A 65 23.88 -28.33 -1.21
C TYR A 65 22.71 -29.01 -0.49
N ASP A 66 21.67 -28.27 -0.11
CA ASP A 66 20.52 -28.82 0.59
C ASP A 66 19.70 -29.75 -0.34
N GLU A 67 19.74 -31.06 -0.07
CA GLU A 67 19.11 -32.08 -0.90
C GLU A 67 17.58 -31.93 -0.99
N ASP A 68 16.93 -31.54 0.12
CA ASP A 68 15.48 -31.33 0.16
C ASP A 68 15.07 -30.14 -0.72
N ALA A 69 15.82 -29.04 -0.64
CA ALA A 69 15.57 -27.84 -1.43
C ALA A 69 15.71 -28.08 -2.94
N HIS A 70 16.70 -28.86 -3.37
CA HIS A 70 16.81 -29.30 -4.77
C HIS A 70 15.64 -30.20 -5.17
N GLY A 71 15.25 -31.16 -4.32
CA GLY A 71 14.09 -32.01 -4.57
C GLY A 71 12.79 -31.21 -4.73
N TRP A 72 12.56 -30.20 -3.91
CA TRP A 72 11.41 -29.30 -4.07
C TRP A 72 11.53 -28.40 -5.30
N ALA A 73 12.73 -27.93 -5.65
CA ALA A 73 12.95 -27.14 -6.86
C ALA A 73 12.56 -27.93 -8.12
N ASP A 74 12.91 -29.21 -8.17
CA ASP A 74 12.55 -30.11 -9.27
C ASP A 74 11.02 -30.31 -9.33
N ILE A 75 10.39 -30.65 -8.20
CA ILE A 75 8.92 -30.83 -8.11
C ILE A 75 8.18 -29.56 -8.57
N LEU A 76 8.61 -28.39 -8.10
CA LEU A 76 7.98 -27.10 -8.43
C LEU A 76 8.29 -26.61 -9.86
N SER A 77 9.25 -27.23 -10.54
CA SER A 77 9.59 -26.97 -11.95
C SER A 77 8.82 -27.89 -12.90
N GLU A 78 8.55 -29.13 -12.51
CA GLU A 78 7.78 -30.08 -13.32
C GLU A 78 6.32 -29.63 -13.54
N ASP A 79 5.70 -28.99 -12.54
CA ASP A 79 4.31 -28.51 -12.62
C ASP A 79 4.09 -27.43 -13.70
N GLU A 80 5.12 -26.63 -14.04
CA GLU A 80 5.03 -25.68 -15.16
C GLU A 80 4.94 -26.38 -16.51
N SER A 81 5.64 -27.51 -16.67
CA SER A 81 5.63 -28.28 -17.92
C SER A 81 4.32 -29.04 -18.12
N ALA A 82 3.70 -29.53 -17.05
CA ALA A 82 2.41 -30.22 -17.09
C ALA A 82 1.23 -29.27 -17.30
N GLN A 83 1.26 -28.05 -16.73
CA GLN A 83 0.26 -27.02 -17.03
C GLN A 83 0.38 -26.50 -18.47
N SER A 84 1.60 -26.44 -19.01
CA SER A 84 1.85 -26.03 -20.40
C SER A 84 1.32 -27.01 -21.45
N GLN A 85 1.31 -28.32 -21.17
CA GLN A 85 0.80 -29.33 -22.15
C GLN A 85 -0.74 -29.40 -22.25
N SER A 86 -1.48 -28.92 -21.24
CA SER A 86 -2.95 -28.78 -21.35
C SER A 86 -3.40 -27.55 -22.16
N GLN A 87 -2.45 -26.73 -22.64
CA GLN A 87 -2.68 -25.55 -23.46
C GLN A 87 -2.30 -25.75 -24.95
N ASN A 88 -2.22 -26.99 -25.45
CA ASN A 88 -2.13 -27.27 -26.89
C ASN A 88 -3.49 -27.05 -27.62
N ILE A 89 -4.11 -25.91 -27.38
CA ILE A 89 -4.97 -25.23 -28.36
C ILE A 89 -4.00 -24.28 -29.08
N PRO A 90 -3.97 -24.21 -30.42
CA PRO A 90 -3.04 -23.34 -31.13
C PRO A 90 -3.10 -21.91 -30.58
N THR A 91 -2.05 -21.50 -29.89
CA THR A 91 -1.92 -20.17 -29.30
C THR A 91 -1.75 -19.17 -30.44
N PRO A 92 -2.62 -18.15 -30.57
CA PRO A 92 -2.27 -16.93 -31.28
C PRO A 92 -1.01 -16.37 -30.61
N GLY A 93 -0.09 -15.77 -31.37
CA GLY A 93 1.18 -15.25 -30.86
C GLY A 93 1.04 -14.35 -29.63
N PRO A 94 2.15 -14.04 -28.92
CA PRO A 94 2.15 -13.37 -27.62
C PRO A 94 1.24 -12.15 -27.63
N THR A 95 0.04 -12.32 -27.09
CA THR A 95 -0.92 -11.24 -26.97
C THR A 95 -0.34 -10.31 -25.92
N SER A 96 0.04 -9.12 -26.39
CA SER A 96 0.25 -7.95 -25.54
C SER A 96 -0.78 -7.98 -24.41
N ARG A 97 -0.32 -7.86 -23.16
CA ARG A 97 -1.19 -7.62 -22.00
C ARG A 97 -2.30 -6.68 -22.46
N PRO A 98 -3.59 -7.07 -22.38
CA PRO A 98 -4.65 -6.23 -22.88
C PRO A 98 -4.45 -4.84 -22.26
N PRO A 99 -4.51 -3.77 -23.07
CA PRO A 99 -4.32 -2.43 -22.54
C PRO A 99 -5.26 -2.25 -21.34
N PRO A 100 -4.81 -1.52 -20.30
CA PRO A 100 -5.66 -1.23 -19.16
C PRO A 100 -7.02 -0.75 -19.68
N PRO A 101 -8.14 -1.25 -19.14
CA PRO A 101 -9.47 -0.92 -19.66
C PRO A 101 -9.60 0.60 -19.70
N SER A 102 -9.68 1.16 -20.91
CA SER A 102 -9.92 2.58 -21.10
C SER A 102 -11.34 2.90 -20.64
N ILE A 103 -11.50 3.99 -19.89
CA ILE A 103 -12.83 4.49 -19.53
C ILE A 103 -13.57 4.76 -20.85
N PRO A 104 -14.71 4.11 -21.12
CA PRO A 104 -15.45 4.32 -22.35
C PRO A 104 -15.93 5.77 -22.42
N ASP A 105 -15.75 6.43 -23.57
CA ASP A 105 -16.24 7.79 -23.82
C ASP A 105 -17.78 7.91 -23.63
N ASN A 106 -18.49 6.77 -23.69
CA ASN A 106 -19.92 6.68 -23.45
C ASN A 106 -20.25 5.59 -22.42
N ILE A 107 -20.40 6.03 -21.17
CA ILE A 107 -20.71 5.16 -20.02
C ILE A 107 -22.02 4.39 -20.23
N GLU A 108 -23.05 5.01 -20.81
CA GLU A 108 -24.35 4.35 -21.04
C GLU A 108 -24.27 3.24 -22.10
N ALA A 109 -23.46 3.44 -23.14
CA ALA A 109 -23.22 2.41 -24.15
C ALA A 109 -22.47 1.22 -23.54
N ALA A 110 -21.43 1.47 -22.76
CA ALA A 110 -20.67 0.43 -22.07
C ALA A 110 -21.52 -0.32 -21.03
N GLN A 111 -22.40 0.38 -20.29
CA GLN A 111 -23.32 -0.26 -19.36
C GLN A 111 -24.31 -1.19 -20.08
N ARG A 112 -24.85 -0.76 -21.23
CA ARG A 112 -25.73 -1.61 -22.07
C ARG A 112 -24.99 -2.82 -22.62
N GLU A 113 -23.76 -2.63 -23.10
CA GLU A 113 -22.90 -3.72 -23.57
C GLU A 113 -22.62 -4.73 -22.46
N LEU A 114 -22.31 -4.26 -21.26
CA LEU A 114 -22.06 -5.12 -20.10
C LEU A 114 -23.32 -5.93 -19.72
N VAL A 115 -24.48 -5.29 -19.65
CA VAL A 115 -25.75 -5.97 -19.33
C VAL A 115 -26.08 -7.01 -20.40
N HIS A 116 -25.92 -6.67 -21.68
CA HIS A 116 -26.17 -7.58 -22.79
C HIS A 116 -25.17 -8.75 -22.80
N GLY A 117 -23.88 -8.46 -22.62
CA GLY A 117 -22.81 -9.45 -22.51
C GLY A 117 -23.02 -10.39 -21.33
N TYR A 118 -23.47 -9.87 -20.18
CA TYR A 118 -23.78 -10.69 -19.01
C TYR A 118 -24.99 -11.60 -19.23
N ALA A 119 -26.07 -11.08 -19.84
CA ALA A 119 -27.22 -11.90 -20.20
C ALA A 119 -26.84 -13.00 -21.20
N ALA A 120 -25.97 -12.69 -22.17
CA ALA A 120 -25.44 -13.68 -23.11
C ALA A 120 -24.58 -14.74 -22.41
N LEU A 121 -23.73 -14.34 -21.44
CA LEU A 121 -22.91 -15.24 -20.64
C LEU A 121 -23.78 -16.19 -19.81
N ARG A 122 -24.81 -15.69 -19.11
CA ARG A 122 -25.78 -16.53 -18.36
C ARG A 122 -26.47 -17.53 -19.27
N THR A 123 -26.90 -17.09 -20.45
CA THR A 123 -27.52 -17.97 -21.46
C THR A 123 -26.57 -19.09 -21.89
N ARG A 124 -25.30 -18.76 -22.15
CA ARG A 124 -24.27 -19.76 -22.51
C ARG A 124 -23.96 -20.70 -21.36
N ALA A 125 -23.83 -20.19 -20.13
CA ALA A 125 -23.61 -20.99 -18.94
C ALA A 125 -24.77 -21.98 -18.69
N ALA A 126 -26.02 -21.55 -18.88
CA ALA A 126 -27.20 -22.42 -18.76
C ALA A 126 -27.22 -23.53 -19.81
N LYS A 127 -26.72 -23.25 -21.02
CA LYS A 127 -26.54 -24.27 -22.05
C LYS A 127 -25.47 -25.29 -21.64
N LEU A 128 -24.29 -24.82 -21.23
CA LEU A 128 -23.18 -25.69 -20.79
C LEU A 128 -23.55 -26.50 -19.55
N LEU A 129 -24.31 -25.93 -18.61
CA LEU A 129 -24.77 -26.63 -17.42
C LEU A 129 -25.67 -27.83 -17.78
N ARG A 130 -26.62 -27.63 -18.70
CA ARG A 130 -27.47 -28.72 -19.23
C ARG A 130 -26.65 -29.80 -19.92
N GLU A 131 -25.67 -29.41 -20.75
CA GLU A 131 -24.78 -30.35 -21.43
C GLU A 131 -23.93 -31.16 -20.43
N ASN A 132 -23.42 -30.53 -19.36
CA ASN A 132 -22.66 -31.22 -18.31
C ASN A 132 -23.54 -32.20 -17.51
N TYR A 133 -24.80 -31.88 -17.24
CA TYR A 133 -25.72 -32.83 -16.60
C TYR A 133 -25.96 -34.06 -17.49
N LEU A 134 -26.14 -33.88 -18.81
CA LEU A 134 -26.30 -34.99 -19.75
C LEU A 134 -25.06 -35.90 -19.78
N VAL A 135 -23.86 -35.31 -19.80
CA VAL A 135 -22.61 -36.09 -19.75
C VAL A 135 -22.48 -36.85 -18.42
N ARG A 136 -22.86 -36.23 -17.29
CA ARG A 136 -22.86 -36.88 -15.98
C ARG A 136 -23.82 -38.07 -15.94
N ASP A 137 -25.01 -37.93 -16.52
CA ASP A 137 -26.01 -39.00 -16.55
C ASP A 137 -25.59 -40.14 -17.49
N LEU A 138 -24.99 -39.83 -18.65
CA LEU A 138 -24.40 -40.85 -19.54
C LEU A 138 -23.27 -41.63 -18.85
N ALA A 139 -22.40 -40.96 -18.10
CA ALA A 139 -21.32 -41.62 -17.35
C ALA A 139 -21.87 -42.63 -16.32
N LYS A 140 -22.96 -42.28 -15.62
CA LYS A 140 -23.62 -43.19 -14.66
C LYS A 140 -24.23 -44.43 -15.31
N HIS A 141 -24.64 -44.33 -16.57
CA HIS A 141 -25.22 -45.45 -17.30
C HIS A 141 -24.17 -46.42 -17.87
N HIS A 142 -22.90 -46.04 -17.89
CA HIS A 142 -21.83 -46.87 -18.46
C HIS A 142 -21.10 -47.74 -17.42
N ASP A 143 -21.45 -47.64 -16.13
CA ASP A 143 -20.92 -48.57 -15.13
C ASP A 143 -21.44 -49.99 -15.44
N PRO A 144 -20.56 -50.94 -15.82
CA PRO A 144 -20.98 -52.29 -16.12
C PRO A 144 -21.64 -52.91 -14.87
N PRO A 145 -22.71 -53.70 -15.03
CA PRO A 145 -23.37 -54.35 -13.90
C PRO A 145 -22.32 -55.10 -13.09
N ALA A 146 -22.28 -54.82 -11.79
CA ALA A 146 -21.29 -55.39 -10.88
C ALA A 146 -21.20 -56.90 -11.11
N PRO A 147 -19.99 -57.46 -11.31
CA PRO A 147 -19.83 -58.89 -11.53
C PRO A 147 -20.50 -59.63 -10.38
N GLU A 148 -21.49 -60.45 -10.74
CA GLU A 148 -22.30 -61.23 -9.81
C GLU A 148 -21.34 -62.06 -8.93
N LYS A 149 -21.36 -61.79 -7.62
CA LYS A 149 -20.45 -62.45 -6.67
C LYS A 149 -20.89 -63.89 -6.51
N ASP A 150 -20.33 -64.78 -7.34
CA ASP A 150 -20.46 -66.21 -7.17
C ASP A 150 -19.74 -66.65 -5.89
N THR A 151 -20.49 -66.70 -4.79
CA THR A 151 -20.03 -67.23 -3.51
C THR A 151 -19.99 -68.74 -3.57
N LYS A 152 -18.87 -69.33 -4.01
CA LYS A 152 -18.45 -70.70 -3.65
C LYS A 152 -17.04 -70.97 -4.16
N GLY A 153 -16.05 -70.97 -3.26
CA GLY A 153 -14.70 -71.40 -3.65
C GLY A 153 -13.64 -71.21 -2.58
N LYS A 154 -13.39 -72.27 -1.83
CA LYS A 154 -12.36 -72.40 -0.81
C LYS A 154 -10.94 -72.28 -1.42
N ARG A 155 -10.08 -71.56 -0.70
CA ARG A 155 -8.67 -71.87 -0.36
C ARG A 155 -7.55 -71.68 -1.41
N THR A 156 -6.53 -70.98 -0.89
CA THR A 156 -5.09 -70.93 -1.22
C THR A 156 -4.60 -69.98 -2.31
N SER A 157 -3.65 -69.12 -1.91
CA SER A 157 -2.40 -68.79 -2.63
C SER A 157 -2.02 -67.31 -2.46
N SER A 158 -0.86 -67.13 -1.85
CA SER A 158 -0.22 -65.90 -1.39
C SER A 158 0.59 -65.20 -2.50
N PHE A 159 -0.05 -64.82 -3.62
CA PHE A 159 0.65 -64.21 -4.78
C PHE A 159 0.01 -62.94 -5.37
N MET A 160 -0.89 -62.26 -4.65
CA MET A 160 -1.68 -61.13 -5.19
C MET A 160 -1.50 -59.81 -4.41
N ASN A 161 -0.26 -59.40 -4.07
CA ASN A 161 0.00 -58.09 -3.47
C ASN A 161 0.54 -57.02 -4.44
N VAL A 162 0.88 -57.36 -5.69
CA VAL A 162 1.45 -56.39 -6.67
C VAL A 162 0.38 -55.81 -7.63
N LEU A 163 -0.73 -56.52 -7.87
CA LEU A 163 -1.84 -56.04 -8.73
C LEU A 163 -2.82 -55.11 -7.99
N GLY A 164 -2.82 -55.10 -6.65
CA GLY A 164 -3.68 -54.22 -5.84
C GLY A 164 -3.29 -52.73 -5.94
N THR A 165 -2.02 -52.43 -6.21
CA THR A 165 -1.51 -51.05 -6.29
C THR A 165 -1.90 -50.37 -7.61
N ILE A 166 -2.03 -51.12 -8.71
CA ILE A 166 -2.43 -50.56 -10.01
C ILE A 166 -3.93 -50.22 -10.02
N PHE A 167 -4.77 -51.04 -9.37
CA PHE A 167 -6.21 -50.78 -9.24
C PHE A 167 -6.55 -49.63 -8.28
N SER A 168 -5.73 -49.38 -7.24
CA SER A 168 -5.96 -48.26 -6.33
C SER A 168 -5.61 -46.89 -6.94
N VAL A 169 -4.61 -46.84 -7.83
CA VAL A 169 -4.25 -45.62 -8.58
C VAL A 169 -5.32 -45.22 -9.58
N ALA A 170 -5.95 -46.17 -10.27
CA ALA A 170 -7.05 -45.90 -11.20
C ALA A 170 -8.28 -45.29 -10.49
N LYS A 171 -8.70 -45.86 -9.35
CA LYS A 171 -9.81 -45.32 -8.56
C LYS A 171 -9.54 -43.93 -7.99
N LYS A 172 -8.28 -43.60 -7.66
CA LYS A 172 -7.91 -42.26 -7.18
C LYS A 172 -7.97 -41.20 -8.28
N LYS A 173 -7.63 -41.56 -9.53
CA LYS A 173 -7.78 -40.66 -10.70
C LYS A 173 -9.24 -40.39 -11.03
N GLU A 174 -10.11 -41.37 -10.85
CA GLU A 174 -11.55 -41.22 -11.12
C GLU A 174 -12.24 -40.32 -10.09
N ALA A 175 -11.90 -40.47 -8.80
CA ALA A 175 -12.43 -39.61 -7.73
C ALA A 175 -12.04 -38.13 -7.89
N THR A 176 -10.83 -37.84 -8.40
CA THR A 176 -10.35 -36.47 -8.64
C THR A 176 -10.96 -35.83 -9.89
N ALA A 177 -11.24 -36.62 -10.93
CA ALA A 177 -11.97 -36.14 -12.11
C ALA A 177 -13.44 -35.81 -11.79
N SER A 178 -14.09 -36.63 -10.94
CA SER A 178 -15.47 -36.39 -10.50
C SER A 178 -15.59 -35.10 -9.69
N SER A 179 -14.69 -34.85 -8.73
CA SER A 179 -14.74 -33.63 -7.90
C SER A 179 -14.53 -32.35 -8.71
N ARG A 180 -13.65 -32.37 -9.72
CA ARG A 180 -13.44 -31.24 -10.63
C ARG A 180 -14.68 -30.91 -11.46
N THR A 181 -15.37 -31.95 -11.95
CA THR A 181 -16.59 -31.79 -12.75
C THR A 181 -17.72 -31.22 -11.90
N GLU A 182 -17.85 -31.68 -10.65
CA GLU A 182 -18.87 -31.19 -9.71
C GLU A 182 -18.65 -29.71 -9.36
N MET A 183 -17.40 -29.29 -9.17
CA MET A 183 -17.03 -27.88 -9.00
C MET A 183 -17.37 -27.03 -10.25
N HIS A 184 -17.12 -27.53 -11.46
CA HIS A 184 -17.50 -26.82 -12.69
C HIS A 184 -19.02 -26.68 -12.84
N ILE A 185 -19.78 -27.72 -12.50
CA ILE A 185 -21.25 -27.68 -12.48
C ILE A 185 -21.73 -26.62 -11.48
N GLN A 186 -21.15 -26.58 -10.28
CA GLN A 186 -21.50 -25.56 -9.29
C GLN A 186 -21.18 -24.14 -9.78
N ASN A 187 -20.00 -23.93 -10.37
CA ASN A 187 -19.62 -22.65 -10.95
C ASN A 187 -20.56 -22.21 -12.08
N LEU A 188 -20.95 -23.13 -12.97
CA LEU A 188 -21.90 -22.81 -14.04
C LEU A 188 -23.29 -22.50 -13.46
N SER A 189 -23.74 -23.24 -12.44
CA SER A 189 -24.99 -22.95 -11.73
C SER A 189 -24.96 -21.55 -11.13
N ASP A 190 -23.87 -21.19 -10.45
CA ASP A 190 -23.71 -19.87 -9.85
C ASP A 190 -23.71 -18.74 -10.88
N ILE A 191 -23.04 -18.91 -12.03
CA ILE A 191 -23.13 -17.95 -13.14
C ILE A 191 -24.58 -17.82 -13.63
N VAL A 192 -25.27 -18.95 -13.82
CA VAL A 192 -26.67 -18.97 -14.29
C VAL A 192 -27.59 -18.25 -13.31
N ASP A 193 -27.39 -18.42 -12.02
CA ASP A 193 -28.15 -17.77 -10.94
C ASP A 193 -27.81 -16.28 -10.79
N GLY A 194 -26.81 -15.80 -11.53
CA GLY A 194 -26.35 -14.43 -11.48
C GLY A 194 -25.37 -14.14 -10.34
N ARG A 195 -24.82 -15.17 -9.71
CA ARG A 195 -23.81 -15.11 -8.64
C ARG A 195 -22.39 -15.17 -9.21
N ILE A 196 -22.09 -14.30 -10.19
CA ILE A 196 -20.77 -14.34 -10.85
C ILE A 196 -19.60 -14.13 -9.88
N SER A 197 -19.82 -13.39 -8.79
CA SER A 197 -18.84 -13.14 -7.73
C SER A 197 -18.43 -14.40 -6.96
N SER A 198 -19.27 -15.45 -6.90
CA SER A 198 -18.85 -16.73 -6.28
C SER A 198 -17.95 -17.57 -7.18
N VAL A 199 -17.93 -17.26 -8.48
CA VAL A 199 -17.25 -18.05 -9.51
C VAL A 199 -15.94 -17.41 -9.94
N VAL A 200 -15.91 -16.08 -9.99
CA VAL A 200 -14.69 -15.31 -10.17
C VAL A 200 -13.91 -15.38 -8.86
N ARG A 201 -13.05 -16.39 -8.73
CA ARG A 201 -12.12 -16.47 -7.62
C ARG A 201 -11.25 -15.21 -7.66
N VAL A 202 -11.36 -14.38 -6.64
CA VAL A 202 -10.44 -13.27 -6.46
C VAL A 202 -9.05 -13.87 -6.37
N ARG A 203 -8.17 -13.44 -7.28
CA ARG A 203 -6.80 -13.94 -7.34
C ARG A 203 -6.15 -13.68 -5.99
N GLN A 204 -5.57 -14.73 -5.40
CA GLN A 204 -4.74 -14.55 -4.22
C GLN A 204 -3.54 -13.66 -4.59
N PRO A 205 -3.23 -12.63 -3.78
CA PRO A 205 -2.09 -11.77 -4.04
C PRO A 205 -0.78 -12.58 -4.03
N GLY A 206 0.19 -12.12 -4.82
CA GLY A 206 1.49 -12.78 -4.96
C GLY A 206 2.36 -12.67 -3.70
N SER A 207 3.59 -13.19 -3.74
CA SER A 207 4.56 -12.98 -2.67
C SER A 207 4.96 -11.50 -2.58
N ALA A 208 5.18 -10.99 -1.36
CA ALA A 208 5.64 -9.60 -1.17
C ALA A 208 7.00 -9.36 -1.87
N GLN A 209 7.85 -10.39 -1.93
CA GLN A 209 9.13 -10.32 -2.64
C GLN A 209 8.97 -10.15 -4.15
N SER A 210 8.02 -10.86 -4.78
CA SER A 210 7.74 -10.72 -6.20
C SER A 210 7.24 -9.31 -6.54
N VAL A 211 6.37 -8.75 -5.69
CA VAL A 211 5.87 -7.38 -5.84
C VAL A 211 6.99 -6.36 -5.62
N ALA A 212 7.83 -6.54 -4.59
CA ALA A 212 8.98 -5.67 -4.34
C ALA A 212 9.95 -5.66 -5.54
N ARG A 213 10.26 -6.83 -6.13
CA ARG A 213 11.08 -6.91 -7.35
C ARG A 213 10.42 -6.20 -8.54
N ALA A 214 9.10 -6.28 -8.66
CA ALA A 214 8.36 -5.58 -9.70
C ALA A 214 8.45 -4.04 -9.51
N MET A 215 8.32 -3.55 -8.28
CA MET A 215 8.50 -2.13 -7.94
C MET A 215 9.92 -1.64 -8.22
N GLU A 216 10.95 -2.44 -7.89
CA GLU A 216 12.34 -2.07 -8.16
C GLU A 216 12.68 -2.11 -9.65
N LYS A 217 12.02 -2.97 -10.42
CA LYS A 217 12.17 -3.05 -11.88
C LYS A 217 11.57 -1.83 -12.60
N ASP A 218 10.50 -1.25 -12.09
CA ASP A 218 9.85 -0.05 -12.66
C ASP A 218 9.57 0.99 -11.54
N PRO A 219 10.59 1.75 -11.10
CA PRO A 219 10.46 2.67 -9.96
C PRO A 219 9.43 3.78 -10.18
N GLU A 220 9.21 4.20 -11.44
CA GLU A 220 8.23 5.24 -11.78
C GLU A 220 6.79 4.77 -11.52
N LYS A 221 6.53 3.46 -11.64
CA LYS A 221 5.22 2.85 -11.36
C LYS A 221 5.18 2.09 -10.04
N ALA A 222 6.18 2.25 -9.20
CA ALA A 222 6.28 1.50 -7.94
C ALA A 222 5.06 1.72 -7.04
N VAL A 223 4.54 2.95 -6.97
CA VAL A 223 3.31 3.26 -6.21
C VAL A 223 2.11 2.52 -6.79
N ASP A 224 1.89 2.59 -8.11
CA ASP A 224 0.77 1.93 -8.76
C ASP A 224 0.82 0.40 -8.64
N ILE A 225 2.02 -0.19 -8.72
CA ILE A 225 2.24 -1.62 -8.51
C ILE A 225 1.88 -2.01 -7.07
N ALA A 226 2.35 -1.25 -6.08
CA ALA A 226 2.05 -1.50 -4.68
C ALA A 226 0.56 -1.30 -4.36
N VAL A 227 -0.08 -0.26 -4.91
CA VAL A 227 -1.52 -0.03 -4.76
C VAL A 227 -2.31 -1.20 -5.35
N GLY A 228 -1.95 -1.66 -6.55
CA GLY A 228 -2.58 -2.83 -7.17
C GLY A 228 -2.49 -4.09 -6.31
N ASP A 229 -1.32 -4.38 -5.71
CA ASP A 229 -1.15 -5.51 -4.78
C ASP A 229 -2.04 -5.38 -3.54
N LEU A 230 -2.08 -4.19 -2.94
CA LEU A 230 -2.88 -3.93 -1.74
C LEU A 230 -4.40 -3.96 -2.03
N GLU A 231 -4.84 -3.47 -3.18
CA GLU A 231 -6.23 -3.60 -3.64
C GLU A 231 -6.61 -5.07 -3.86
N ASP A 232 -5.75 -5.85 -4.53
CA ASP A 232 -5.98 -7.28 -4.75
C ASP A 232 -6.03 -8.06 -3.43
N MET A 233 -5.14 -7.72 -2.48
CA MET A 233 -5.18 -8.26 -1.12
C MET A 233 -6.47 -7.91 -0.40
N ALA A 234 -6.93 -6.65 -0.46
CA ALA A 234 -8.17 -6.22 0.19
C ALA A 234 -9.40 -6.93 -0.41
N ARG A 235 -9.46 -7.06 -1.75
CA ARG A 235 -10.51 -7.84 -2.43
C ARG A 235 -10.48 -9.31 -2.03
N TRP A 236 -9.28 -9.91 -1.98
CA TRP A 236 -9.11 -11.31 -1.62
C TRP A 236 -9.56 -11.56 -0.18
N LEU A 237 -9.15 -10.71 0.77
CA LEU A 237 -9.58 -10.76 2.17
C LEU A 237 -11.10 -10.66 2.32
N ARG A 238 -11.74 -9.73 1.59
CA ARG A 238 -13.21 -9.58 1.60
C ARG A 238 -13.94 -10.75 0.95
N SER A 239 -13.28 -11.50 0.06
CA SER A 239 -13.84 -12.71 -0.55
C SER A 239 -13.79 -13.95 0.36
N GLN A 240 -13.03 -13.90 1.46
CA GLN A 240 -12.96 -14.99 2.41
C GLN A 240 -14.28 -15.14 3.20
N PRO A 241 -14.63 -16.37 3.61
CA PRO A 241 -15.78 -16.59 4.49
C PRO A 241 -15.59 -15.84 5.81
N GLY A 242 -16.59 -15.04 6.20
CA GLY A 242 -16.59 -14.31 7.48
C GLY A 242 -16.64 -12.78 7.40
N HIS A 243 -16.76 -12.19 6.20
CA HIS A 243 -16.83 -10.74 5.95
C HIS A 243 -16.02 -9.92 6.95
N LEU A 244 -14.72 -9.77 6.67
CA LEU A 244 -13.86 -8.90 7.47
C LEU A 244 -14.36 -7.45 7.37
N ASP A 245 -14.37 -6.76 8.51
CA ASP A 245 -14.63 -5.32 8.55
C ASP A 245 -13.41 -4.52 8.05
N ASN A 246 -13.58 -3.21 7.89
CA ASN A 246 -12.51 -2.37 7.35
C ASN A 246 -11.28 -2.30 8.27
N ASP A 247 -11.46 -2.51 9.57
CA ASP A 247 -10.36 -2.45 10.54
C ASP A 247 -9.49 -3.71 10.45
N ALA A 248 -10.09 -4.89 10.35
CA ALA A 248 -9.38 -6.14 10.12
C ALA A 248 -8.68 -6.16 8.75
N VAL A 249 -9.32 -5.62 7.71
CA VAL A 249 -8.68 -5.45 6.40
C VAL A 249 -7.50 -4.49 6.50
N ARG A 250 -7.64 -3.35 7.19
CA ARG A 250 -6.57 -2.38 7.39
C ARG A 250 -5.38 -3.01 8.11
N GLU A 251 -5.61 -3.76 9.18
CA GLU A 251 -4.55 -4.44 9.93
C GLU A 251 -3.76 -5.40 9.03
N ALA A 252 -4.45 -6.19 8.21
CA ALA A 252 -3.82 -7.10 7.27
C ALA A 252 -3.00 -6.36 6.18
N LEU A 253 -3.49 -5.21 5.70
CA LEU A 253 -2.76 -4.37 4.74
C LEU A 253 -1.53 -3.73 5.37
N VAL A 254 -1.60 -3.28 6.62
CA VAL A 254 -0.43 -2.75 7.36
C VAL A 254 0.64 -3.84 7.50
N LYS A 255 0.27 -5.07 7.85
CA LYS A 255 1.20 -6.22 7.88
C LYS A 255 1.81 -6.49 6.51
N ARG A 256 1.00 -6.42 5.44
CA ARG A 256 1.46 -6.58 4.06
C ARG A 256 2.47 -5.50 3.66
N VAL A 257 2.22 -4.25 4.02
CA VAL A 257 3.14 -3.12 3.79
C VAL A 257 4.43 -3.28 4.58
N GLY A 258 4.38 -3.82 5.80
CA GLY A 258 5.57 -4.19 6.57
C GLY A 258 6.43 -5.22 5.83
N MET A 259 5.82 -6.31 5.36
CA MET A 259 6.51 -7.33 4.55
C MET A 259 7.09 -6.78 3.25
N LEU A 260 6.34 -5.93 2.54
CA LEU A 260 6.83 -5.25 1.33
C LEU A 260 8.02 -4.34 1.64
N SER A 261 7.93 -3.55 2.72
CA SER A 261 8.98 -2.61 3.12
C SER A 261 10.27 -3.32 3.53
N SER A 262 10.18 -4.48 4.19
CA SER A 262 11.34 -5.31 4.53
C SER A 262 12.01 -5.94 3.30
N ALA A 263 11.27 -6.12 2.21
CA ALA A 263 11.79 -6.66 0.95
C ALA A 263 12.32 -5.58 -0.02
N LEU A 264 12.04 -4.29 0.25
CA LEU A 264 12.43 -3.16 -0.58
C LEU A 264 13.72 -2.49 -0.09
N SER A 265 14.50 -1.95 -1.01
CA SER A 265 15.59 -1.02 -0.69
C SER A 265 15.12 0.24 0.06
N GLU A 266 15.99 0.84 0.88
CA GLU A 266 15.66 1.95 1.80
C GLU A 266 14.97 3.13 1.11
N GLY A 267 15.43 3.50 -0.09
CA GLY A 267 14.83 4.60 -0.87
C GLY A 267 13.43 4.29 -1.41
N MET A 268 13.04 3.02 -1.46
CA MET A 268 11.77 2.56 -2.02
C MET A 268 10.69 2.31 -0.97
N LYS A 269 11.04 2.11 0.30
CA LYS A 269 10.10 1.81 1.41
C LYS A 269 8.92 2.79 1.48
N LYS A 270 9.19 4.08 1.25
CA LYS A 270 8.17 5.15 1.23
C LYS A 270 7.03 4.92 0.22
N HIS A 271 7.29 4.22 -0.90
CA HIS A 271 6.25 3.96 -1.90
C HIS A 271 5.21 2.96 -1.37
N ALA A 272 5.60 2.03 -0.50
CA ALA A 272 4.66 1.11 0.13
C ALA A 272 3.73 1.84 1.13
N SER A 273 4.27 2.77 1.93
CA SER A 273 3.47 3.63 2.81
C SER A 273 2.52 4.54 2.02
N LEU A 274 3.00 5.14 0.92
CA LEU A 274 2.18 5.96 0.04
C LEU A 274 1.06 5.14 -0.63
N ALA A 275 1.35 3.90 -1.04
CA ALA A 275 0.34 3.00 -1.60
C ALA A 275 -0.75 2.66 -0.58
N LEU A 276 -0.38 2.40 0.68
CA LEU A 276 -1.34 2.17 1.75
C LEU A 276 -2.27 3.37 1.92
N MET A 277 -1.71 4.58 1.95
CA MET A 277 -2.48 5.82 2.06
C MET A 277 -3.55 5.94 0.96
N HIS A 278 -3.22 5.62 -0.30
CA HIS A 278 -4.20 5.63 -1.40
C HIS A 278 -5.26 4.54 -1.26
N VAL A 279 -4.90 3.32 -0.86
CA VAL A 279 -5.87 2.23 -0.65
C VAL A 279 -6.80 2.54 0.52
N GLU A 280 -6.28 3.12 1.60
CA GLU A 280 -7.10 3.58 2.72
C GLU A 280 -8.11 4.64 2.30
N HIS A 281 -7.69 5.59 1.47
CA HIS A 281 -8.55 6.64 0.94
C HIS A 281 -9.67 6.08 0.06
N GLU A 282 -9.30 5.35 -0.98
CA GLU A 282 -10.22 4.97 -2.06
C GLU A 282 -11.05 3.73 -1.74
N PHE A 283 -10.46 2.76 -1.00
CA PHE A 283 -11.05 1.43 -0.82
C PHE A 283 -11.60 1.17 0.59
N LEU A 284 -10.98 1.79 1.61
CA LEU A 284 -11.41 1.67 3.00
C LEU A 284 -12.19 2.88 3.51
N HIS A 285 -12.27 3.96 2.71
CA HIS A 285 -12.94 5.21 3.07
C HIS A 285 -12.48 5.73 4.43
N ARG A 286 -11.16 5.88 4.60
CA ARG A 286 -10.56 6.41 5.83
C ARG A 286 -11.23 7.74 6.22
N THR A 287 -11.59 7.85 7.49
CA THR A 287 -12.07 9.12 8.06
C THR A 287 -10.87 10.06 8.28
N TYR A 288 -10.97 11.27 7.73
CA TYR A 288 -9.97 12.32 7.89
C TYR A 288 -10.46 13.41 8.85
N VAL A 289 -9.58 14.36 9.17
CA VAL A 289 -9.93 15.50 10.05
C VAL A 289 -10.98 16.42 9.41
N CYS A 290 -10.99 16.50 8.07
CA CYS A 290 -12.02 17.18 7.29
C CYS A 290 -12.55 16.27 6.16
N ASP A 291 -13.80 16.48 5.76
CA ASP A 291 -14.46 15.76 4.66
C ASP A 291 -14.51 16.57 3.35
N GLU A 292 -14.05 17.83 3.41
CA GLU A 292 -13.98 18.76 2.29
C GLU A 292 -12.56 19.33 2.11
N THR A 293 -12.20 19.69 0.87
CA THR A 293 -10.96 20.38 0.52
C THR A 293 -10.98 21.85 0.95
N MET A 294 -9.90 22.61 0.71
CA MET A 294 -9.89 24.03 1.04
C MET A 294 -10.86 24.84 0.16
N TYR A 295 -11.24 24.31 -1.00
CA TYR A 295 -12.22 24.93 -1.90
C TYR A 295 -13.63 24.35 -1.78
N GLY A 296 -13.85 23.42 -0.84
CA GLY A 296 -15.18 22.88 -0.52
C GLY A 296 -15.59 21.64 -1.34
N ASP A 297 -14.69 21.09 -2.16
CA ASP A 297 -14.94 19.82 -2.85
C ASP A 297 -14.88 18.65 -1.85
N LYS A 298 -15.60 17.56 -2.10
CA LYS A 298 -15.55 16.39 -1.20
C LYS A 298 -14.20 15.69 -1.31
N VAL A 299 -13.63 15.32 -0.16
CA VAL A 299 -12.34 14.63 -0.09
C VAL A 299 -12.35 13.32 -0.87
N ALA A 300 -13.46 12.59 -0.86
CA ALA A 300 -13.62 11.33 -1.59
C ALA A 300 -13.53 11.48 -3.13
N ASP A 301 -13.69 12.70 -3.64
CA ASP A 301 -13.66 13.00 -5.07
C ASP A 301 -12.28 13.46 -5.55
N ILE A 302 -11.30 13.62 -4.65
CA ILE A 302 -9.93 13.99 -5.02
C ILE A 302 -9.31 12.82 -5.79
N PRO A 303 -8.87 13.01 -7.05
CA PRO A 303 -8.28 11.93 -7.81
C PRO A 303 -6.91 11.54 -7.24
N ARG A 304 -6.56 10.26 -7.33
CA ARG A 304 -5.30 9.69 -6.82
C ARG A 304 -4.05 10.52 -7.12
N ALA A 305 -3.95 11.03 -8.36
CA ALA A 305 -2.81 11.82 -8.83
C ALA A 305 -2.65 13.20 -8.17
N ARG A 306 -3.69 13.66 -7.45
CA ARG A 306 -3.73 14.92 -6.69
C ARG A 306 -3.79 14.68 -5.18
N PHE A 307 -4.04 13.45 -4.73
CA PHE A 307 -4.32 13.16 -3.33
C PHE A 307 -3.04 12.96 -2.51
N LEU A 308 -2.95 13.63 -1.37
CA LEU A 308 -1.96 13.36 -0.32
C LEU A 308 -2.62 13.50 1.05
N ALA A 309 -2.32 12.59 1.99
CA ALA A 309 -2.68 12.77 3.39
C ALA A 309 -1.44 12.98 4.24
N THR A 310 -1.45 13.98 5.11
CA THR A 310 -0.36 14.28 6.04
C THR A 310 -0.53 13.58 7.38
N GLU A 311 0.54 13.49 8.17
CA GLU A 311 0.54 12.79 9.47
C GLU A 311 -0.48 13.32 10.47
N ASP A 312 -0.80 14.62 10.38
CA ASP A 312 -1.85 15.27 11.18
C ASP A 312 -3.28 14.89 10.76
N GLY A 313 -3.44 13.98 9.79
CA GLY A 313 -4.71 13.42 9.35
C GLY A 313 -5.50 14.30 8.39
N TYR A 314 -4.90 15.37 7.87
CA TYR A 314 -5.52 16.21 6.84
C TYR A 314 -5.32 15.61 5.45
N PRO A 315 -6.40 15.48 4.66
CA PRO A 315 -6.33 15.14 3.25
C PRO A 315 -6.12 16.42 2.42
N TRP A 316 -5.31 16.31 1.39
CA TRP A 316 -4.93 17.42 0.53
C TRP A 316 -5.18 17.07 -0.92
N ASP A 317 -5.88 17.98 -1.60
CA ASP A 317 -5.65 18.18 -3.01
C ASP A 317 -4.32 18.95 -3.16
N MET A 318 -3.34 18.30 -3.78
CA MET A 318 -1.99 18.80 -3.91
C MET A 318 -1.88 20.04 -4.79
N GLU A 319 -2.83 20.27 -5.70
CA GLU A 319 -2.89 21.55 -6.43
C GLU A 319 -3.25 22.68 -5.46
N GLU A 320 -4.32 22.51 -4.69
CA GLU A 320 -4.76 23.51 -3.70
C GLU A 320 -3.69 23.77 -2.64
N LEU A 321 -3.10 22.70 -2.09
CA LEU A 321 -2.04 22.81 -1.09
C LEU A 321 -0.81 23.53 -1.65
N SER A 322 -0.39 23.19 -2.87
CA SER A 322 0.76 23.86 -3.50
C SER A 322 0.51 25.35 -3.68
N GLN A 323 -0.68 25.74 -4.15
CA GLN A 323 -1.05 27.15 -4.31
C GLN A 323 -1.09 27.88 -2.95
N ALA A 324 -1.65 27.25 -1.92
CA ALA A 324 -1.69 27.82 -0.57
C ALA A 324 -0.29 28.00 0.06
N ILE A 325 0.65 27.08 -0.21
CA ILE A 325 2.05 27.23 0.24
C ILE A 325 2.75 28.33 -0.56
N GLN A 326 2.54 28.40 -1.87
CA GLN A 326 3.10 29.45 -2.74
C GLN A 326 2.62 30.84 -2.31
N SER A 327 1.32 31.01 -2.05
CA SER A 327 0.75 32.29 -1.57
C SER A 327 1.32 32.70 -0.21
N ASN A 328 1.72 31.72 0.62
CA ASN A 328 2.41 31.92 1.89
C ASN A 328 3.95 31.95 1.75
N SER A 329 4.46 32.29 0.56
CA SER A 329 5.88 32.46 0.27
C SER A 329 6.74 31.21 0.53
N GLY A 330 6.17 30.02 0.39
CA GLY A 330 6.91 28.76 0.53
C GLY A 330 7.05 28.24 1.96
N VAL A 331 6.32 28.80 2.93
CA VAL A 331 6.33 28.25 4.30
C VAL A 331 5.58 26.93 4.31
N MET A 332 6.30 25.86 4.65
CA MET A 332 5.75 24.49 4.73
C MET A 332 4.89 24.31 5.99
N ARG A 333 3.70 24.90 5.96
CA ARG A 333 2.72 24.91 7.06
C ARG A 333 1.37 24.48 6.52
N ASN A 334 0.66 23.67 7.30
CA ASN A 334 -0.72 23.32 7.06
C ASN A 334 -1.58 24.61 7.04
N PRO A 335 -2.22 24.95 5.91
CA PRO A 335 -3.00 26.19 5.78
C PRO A 335 -4.26 26.23 6.66
N LEU A 336 -4.82 25.06 7.00
CA LEU A 336 -6.01 24.92 7.83
C LEU A 336 -5.66 24.94 9.33
N SER A 337 -4.78 24.03 9.78
CA SER A 337 -4.41 23.92 11.20
C SER A 337 -3.40 24.97 11.65
N ARG A 338 -2.75 25.65 10.70
CA ARG A 338 -1.62 26.59 10.92
C ARG A 338 -0.42 25.93 11.62
N GLN A 339 -0.34 24.61 11.65
CA GLN A 339 0.83 23.90 12.19
C GLN A 339 1.88 23.67 11.10
N MET A 340 3.15 23.68 11.48
CA MET A 340 4.23 23.30 10.56
C MET A 340 4.08 21.83 10.19
N PHE A 341 4.24 21.51 8.90
CA PHE A 341 4.32 20.12 8.47
C PHE A 341 5.54 19.46 9.10
N THR A 342 5.44 18.15 9.34
CA THR A 342 6.59 17.38 9.84
C THR A 342 7.65 17.26 8.74
N THR A 343 8.87 16.84 9.10
CA THR A 343 9.94 16.67 8.12
C THR A 343 9.60 15.63 7.06
N ASP A 344 8.80 14.62 7.43
CA ASP A 344 8.39 13.55 6.53
C ASP A 344 7.23 14.01 5.64
N ASP A 345 6.24 14.75 6.16
CA ASP A 345 5.21 15.43 5.37
C ASP A 345 5.85 16.36 4.32
N ILE A 346 6.81 17.19 4.72
CA ILE A 346 7.54 18.10 3.81
C ILE A 346 8.19 17.30 2.68
N ARG A 347 8.84 16.18 3.01
CA ARG A 347 9.48 15.33 2.01
C ARG A 347 8.45 14.72 1.06
N MET A 348 7.30 14.28 1.55
CA MET A 348 6.21 13.74 0.73
C MET A 348 5.62 14.81 -0.20
N ILE A 349 5.31 16.00 0.33
CA ILE A 349 4.84 17.16 -0.43
C ILE A 349 5.81 17.48 -1.57
N LEU A 350 7.11 17.59 -1.28
CA LEU A 350 8.12 17.93 -2.30
C LEU A 350 8.37 16.83 -3.34
N GLN A 351 8.12 15.57 -2.98
CA GLN A 351 8.25 14.44 -3.91
C GLN A 351 7.03 14.26 -4.81
N HIS A 352 5.86 14.73 -4.37
CA HIS A 352 4.64 14.70 -5.15
C HIS A 352 4.81 15.51 -6.45
N PRO A 353 4.31 15.03 -7.62
CA PRO A 353 4.48 15.73 -8.90
C PRO A 353 4.08 17.21 -8.87
N LEU A 354 2.94 17.53 -8.26
CA LEU A 354 2.43 18.90 -8.11
C LEU A 354 3.12 19.73 -7.01
N GLY A 355 3.91 19.10 -6.15
CA GLY A 355 4.67 19.79 -5.10
C GLY A 355 6.12 20.07 -5.47
N LYS A 356 6.62 19.57 -6.61
CA LYS A 356 8.02 19.77 -7.05
C LYS A 356 8.40 21.24 -7.16
N ASP A 357 7.49 22.10 -7.60
CA ASP A 357 7.74 23.54 -7.74
C ASP A 357 7.97 24.23 -6.39
N LEU A 358 7.45 23.66 -5.29
CA LEU A 358 7.69 24.15 -3.93
C LEU A 358 9.16 23.93 -3.51
N ALA A 359 9.88 22.99 -4.11
CA ALA A 359 11.29 22.76 -3.80
C ALA A 359 12.13 23.99 -4.16
N ALA A 360 11.79 24.68 -5.26
CA ALA A 360 12.44 25.92 -5.66
C ALA A 360 12.25 27.02 -4.61
N LEU A 361 11.04 27.13 -4.03
CA LEU A 361 10.75 28.05 -2.94
C LEU A 361 11.51 27.70 -1.66
N GLY A 362 11.65 26.40 -1.35
CA GLY A 362 12.48 25.95 -0.22
C GLY A 362 13.95 26.36 -0.37
N VAL A 363 14.50 26.22 -1.58
CA VAL A 363 15.85 26.71 -1.91
C VAL A 363 15.94 28.23 -1.80
N GLU A 364 14.92 28.97 -2.24
CA GLU A 364 14.86 30.43 -2.11
C GLU A 364 14.85 30.84 -0.63
N GLN A 365 14.00 30.26 0.20
CA GLN A 365 13.98 30.52 1.65
C GLN A 365 15.31 30.18 2.31
N GLY A 366 15.96 29.08 1.90
CA GLY A 366 17.31 28.71 2.34
C GLY A 366 18.40 29.70 1.89
N LYS A 367 18.26 30.33 0.72
CA LYS A 367 19.17 31.42 0.29
C LYS A 367 18.91 32.70 1.07
N LEU A 368 17.65 33.06 1.32
CA LEU A 368 17.28 34.22 2.12
C LEU A 368 17.80 34.08 3.56
N SER A 369 17.67 32.90 4.19
CA SER A 369 18.18 32.66 5.54
C SER A 369 19.70 32.79 5.63
N LYS A 370 20.44 32.27 4.63
CA LYS A 370 21.90 32.44 4.52
C LYS A 370 22.33 33.88 4.22
N GLY A 371 21.43 34.67 3.61
CA GLY A 371 21.64 36.09 3.31
C GLY A 371 21.68 36.99 4.54
N VAL A 372 21.20 36.53 5.70
CA VAL A 372 21.26 37.27 6.96
C VAL A 372 22.61 37.06 7.64
N ARG A 373 23.37 38.13 7.88
CA ARG A 373 24.71 38.13 8.49
C ARG A 373 24.63 37.81 9.99
N PRO A 374 25.70 37.24 10.59
CA PRO A 374 25.65 36.88 12.01
C PRO A 374 25.44 38.10 12.91
N LYS A 375 26.03 39.25 12.56
CA LYS A 375 25.79 40.51 13.27
C LYS A 375 24.31 40.91 13.30
N THR A 376 23.57 40.72 12.21
CA THR A 376 22.13 41.02 12.17
C THR A 376 21.33 40.05 13.04
N ILE A 377 21.75 38.78 13.10
CA ILE A 377 21.17 37.79 14.01
C ILE A 377 21.41 38.18 15.48
N GLU A 378 22.59 38.68 15.82
CA GLU A 378 22.92 39.19 17.16
C GLU A 378 22.07 40.42 17.54
N GLU A 379 21.89 41.37 16.62
CA GLU A 379 21.02 42.54 16.83
C GLU A 379 19.55 42.12 17.02
N LEU A 380 19.06 41.12 16.26
CA LEU A 380 17.72 40.55 16.45
C LEU A 380 17.55 39.91 17.81
N GLU A 381 18.54 39.13 18.26
CA GLU A 381 18.53 38.47 19.56
C GLU A 381 18.55 39.50 20.70
N LYS A 382 19.44 40.49 20.63
CA LYS A 382 19.51 41.59 21.60
C LYS A 382 18.18 42.35 21.70
N MET A 383 17.59 42.69 20.55
CA MET A 383 16.27 43.34 20.51
C MET A 383 15.20 42.47 21.15
N SER A 384 15.17 41.16 20.84
CA SER A 384 14.18 40.24 21.39
C SER A 384 14.20 40.17 22.92
N VAL A 385 15.39 40.20 23.53
CA VAL A 385 15.55 40.19 24.99
C VAL A 385 14.96 41.45 25.61
N ILE A 386 15.30 42.63 25.07
CA ILE A 386 14.79 43.92 25.58
C ILE A 386 13.26 43.98 25.46
N LEU A 387 12.69 43.55 24.32
CA LEU A 387 11.23 43.53 24.12
C LEU A 387 10.50 42.60 25.09
N LEU A 388 11.15 41.51 25.52
CA LEU A 388 10.56 40.54 26.44
C LEU A 388 10.68 40.99 27.91
N GLU A 389 11.76 41.71 28.27
CA GLU A 389 12.01 42.19 29.63
C GLU A 389 11.29 43.51 29.96
N ASP A 390 10.93 44.29 28.94
CA ASP A 390 10.30 45.60 29.13
C ASP A 390 8.84 45.47 29.59
N MET A 391 8.65 45.59 30.90
CA MET A 391 7.34 45.61 31.57
C MET A 391 6.90 47.03 31.94
N SER A 392 7.57 48.07 31.42
CA SER A 392 7.24 49.46 31.71
C SER A 392 5.94 49.90 31.03
N GLU A 393 5.24 50.87 31.62
CA GLU A 393 3.99 51.40 31.07
C GLU A 393 4.22 52.20 29.78
N ASP A 394 5.35 52.89 29.67
CA ASP A 394 5.70 53.71 28.52
C ASP A 394 6.45 52.94 27.41
N GLN A 395 6.97 51.74 27.73
CA GLN A 395 7.72 50.87 26.84
C GLN A 395 8.88 51.59 26.15
N MET A 396 9.51 52.54 26.85
CA MET A 396 10.52 53.42 26.27
C MET A 396 11.76 52.64 25.81
N ALA A 397 12.19 51.64 26.58
CA ALA A 397 13.32 50.80 26.21
C ALA A 397 13.05 50.03 24.91
N SER A 398 11.85 49.45 24.79
CA SER A 398 11.39 48.76 23.58
C SER A 398 11.33 49.67 22.36
N ARG A 399 10.78 50.88 22.52
CA ARG A 399 10.71 51.87 21.44
C ARG A 399 12.09 52.28 20.94
N HIS A 400 13.03 52.53 21.86
CA HIS A 400 14.41 52.89 21.52
C HIS A 400 15.13 51.76 20.77
N VAL A 401 14.99 50.51 21.20
CA VAL A 401 15.65 49.39 20.51
C VAL A 401 15.03 49.11 19.14
N LEU A 402 13.71 49.29 18.97
CA LEU A 402 13.05 49.19 17.67
C LEU A 402 13.56 50.26 16.69
N ASP A 403 13.67 51.53 17.14
CA ASP A 403 14.20 52.61 16.31
C ASP A 403 15.67 52.39 15.95
N HIS A 404 16.47 51.95 16.91
CA HIS A 404 17.87 51.59 16.68
C HIS A 404 17.98 50.46 15.64
N PHE A 405 17.18 49.41 15.76
CA PHE A 405 17.20 48.28 14.82
C PHE A 405 16.74 48.69 13.43
N LEU A 406 15.67 49.49 13.30
CA LEU A 406 15.22 50.01 12.00
C LEU A 406 16.28 50.91 11.34
N GLY A 407 16.95 51.76 12.12
CA GLY A 407 18.09 52.56 11.65
C GLY A 407 19.26 51.68 11.19
N TYR A 408 19.57 50.62 11.94
CA TYR A 408 20.56 49.61 11.55
C TYR A 408 20.19 48.91 10.25
N VAL A 409 18.93 48.44 10.09
CA VAL A 409 18.43 47.77 8.88
C VAL A 409 18.60 48.65 7.64
N ALA A 410 18.36 49.96 7.76
CA ALA A 410 18.54 50.91 6.67
C ALA A 410 19.99 51.03 6.17
N THR A 411 20.98 50.64 6.98
CA THR A 411 22.40 50.61 6.60
C THR A 411 22.86 49.29 5.97
N LEU A 412 22.01 48.26 5.96
CA LEU A 412 22.36 46.94 5.43
C LEU A 412 22.33 46.92 3.88
N PRO A 413 23.08 46.02 3.23
CA PRO A 413 22.92 45.78 1.80
C PRO A 413 21.48 45.42 1.44
N GLU A 414 21.02 45.85 0.26
CA GLU A 414 19.65 45.62 -0.21
C GLU A 414 19.26 44.13 -0.20
N SER A 415 20.20 43.23 -0.50
CA SER A 415 19.97 41.78 -0.44
C SER A 415 19.59 41.28 0.96
N GLU A 416 20.20 41.84 2.00
CA GLU A 416 19.91 41.47 3.40
C GLU A 416 18.61 42.12 3.89
N GLN A 417 18.35 43.38 3.48
CA GLN A 417 17.05 44.01 3.74
C GLN A 417 15.91 43.20 3.09
N ASN A 418 16.11 42.74 1.85
CA ASN A 418 15.18 41.87 1.15
C ASN A 418 15.01 40.52 1.86
N ALA A 419 16.09 39.93 2.38
CA ALA A 419 16.01 38.74 3.21
C ALA A 419 15.14 38.97 4.45
N LEU A 420 15.36 40.04 5.21
CA LEU A 420 14.54 40.34 6.40
C LEU A 420 13.07 40.60 6.06
N ASN A 421 12.79 41.21 4.90
CA ASN A 421 11.43 41.54 4.49
C ASN A 421 10.65 40.36 3.89
N LYS A 422 11.31 39.36 3.30
CA LYS A 422 10.68 38.23 2.60
C LYS A 422 10.80 36.90 3.35
N LEU A 423 11.83 36.72 4.17
CA LEU A 423 12.05 35.50 4.93
C LEU A 423 10.92 35.33 5.95
N ARG A 424 10.24 34.20 5.85
CA ARG A 424 9.29 33.74 6.86
C ARG A 424 9.95 32.66 7.70
N VAL A 425 9.79 32.77 9.01
CA VAL A 425 10.43 31.87 9.97
C VAL A 425 9.38 30.91 10.54
N PRO A 426 9.70 29.61 10.64
CA PRO A 426 8.85 28.65 11.34
C PRO A 426 8.91 28.91 12.86
N ALA A 427 7.99 29.73 13.36
CA ALA A 427 7.91 30.13 14.77
C ALA A 427 6.46 30.04 15.28
N LYS A 428 6.30 29.79 16.58
CA LYS A 428 4.99 29.72 17.25
C LYS A 428 4.98 30.60 18.49
N ASP A 429 3.92 31.38 18.67
CA ASP A 429 3.69 32.18 19.87
C ASP A 429 3.74 31.27 21.10
N SER A 430 4.67 31.55 22.00
CA SER A 430 4.94 30.75 23.19
C SER A 430 3.75 30.69 24.15
N HIS A 431 2.86 31.69 24.11
CA HIS A 431 1.67 31.75 24.96
C HIS A 431 0.46 31.09 24.29
N THR A 432 0.15 31.47 23.06
CA THR A 432 -1.07 30.99 22.37
C THR A 432 -0.87 29.71 21.57
N ARG A 433 0.39 29.30 21.35
CA ARG A 433 0.81 28.21 20.45
C ARG A 433 0.44 28.43 18.98
N GLN A 434 -0.10 29.59 18.61
CA GLN A 434 -0.41 29.95 17.23
C GLN A 434 0.87 30.22 16.45
N ALA A 435 0.94 29.77 15.20
CA ALA A 435 2.08 30.06 14.34
C ALA A 435 2.14 31.56 13.99
N PHE A 436 3.35 32.10 13.91
CA PHE A 436 3.55 33.43 13.36
C PHE A 436 3.39 33.40 11.84
N ASP A 437 2.70 34.40 11.29
CA ASP A 437 2.44 34.53 9.85
C ASP A 437 3.01 35.82 9.25
N THR A 438 4.14 36.27 9.79
CA THR A 438 4.78 37.53 9.44
C THR A 438 6.25 37.33 9.09
N THR A 439 6.84 38.29 8.39
CA THR A 439 8.28 38.33 8.13
C THR A 439 8.98 39.12 9.24
N ILE A 440 10.30 38.98 9.35
CA ILE A 440 11.06 39.71 10.38
C ILE A 440 10.86 41.22 10.23
N GLY A 441 10.98 41.74 9.00
CA GLY A 441 10.77 43.15 8.71
C GLY A 441 9.36 43.64 9.04
N GLN A 442 8.33 42.82 8.75
CA GLN A 442 6.95 43.19 9.05
C GLN A 442 6.67 43.16 10.56
N ALA A 443 7.14 42.15 11.28
CA ALA A 443 7.00 42.04 12.73
C ALA A 443 7.56 43.28 13.47
N VAL A 444 8.75 43.75 13.07
CA VAL A 444 9.37 44.95 13.65
C VAL A 444 8.55 46.21 13.38
N ARG A 445 8.00 46.36 12.16
CA ARG A 445 7.12 47.49 11.82
C ARG A 445 5.80 47.45 12.59
N ASP A 446 5.21 46.27 12.74
CA ASP A 446 3.97 46.08 13.51
C ASP A 446 4.16 46.42 14.99
N ALA A 447 5.29 46.01 15.59
CA ALA A 447 5.67 46.41 16.93
C ALA A 447 5.81 47.94 17.05
N LYS A 448 6.51 48.57 16.10
CA LYS A 448 6.72 50.03 16.08
C LYS A 448 5.41 50.81 15.96
N ALA A 449 4.46 50.29 15.17
CA ALA A 449 3.13 50.88 14.99
C ALA A 449 2.15 50.54 16.13
N ASN A 450 2.58 49.79 17.15
CA ASN A 450 1.74 49.27 18.24
C ASN A 450 0.53 48.46 17.73
N VAL A 451 0.67 47.76 16.59
CA VAL A 451 -0.38 46.90 16.03
C VAL A 451 -0.42 45.55 16.77
N VAL A 452 0.75 45.06 17.17
CA VAL A 452 0.90 43.81 17.93
C VAL A 452 1.69 44.11 19.21
N CYS A 453 1.34 43.42 20.29
CA CYS A 453 2.06 43.52 21.56
C CYS A 453 3.57 43.24 21.37
N ILE A 454 4.40 44.11 21.95
CA ILE A 454 5.87 44.04 21.84
C ILE A 454 6.43 42.71 22.37
N HIS A 455 5.87 42.12 23.43
CA HIS A 455 6.33 40.84 23.98
C HIS A 455 6.09 39.69 22.99
N LYS A 456 4.96 39.72 22.26
CA LYS A 456 4.64 38.74 21.23
C LYS A 456 5.62 38.83 20.05
N ILE A 457 6.01 40.04 19.67
CA ILE A 457 7.04 40.25 18.64
C ILE A 457 8.42 39.87 19.17
N GLY A 458 8.74 40.17 20.42
CA GLY A 458 9.98 39.72 21.08
C GLY A 458 10.14 38.21 21.04
N ASP A 459 9.09 37.45 21.36
CA ASP A 459 9.08 35.99 21.28
C ASP A 459 9.33 35.47 19.85
N PHE A 460 8.63 36.04 18.86
CA PHE A 460 8.87 35.72 17.44
C PHE A 460 10.33 35.95 17.03
N LEU A 461 10.88 37.12 17.35
CA LEU A 461 12.24 37.51 16.96
C LEU A 461 13.30 36.63 17.63
N GLN A 462 13.07 36.23 18.89
CA GLN A 462 13.95 35.28 19.59
C GLN A 462 13.98 33.93 18.86
N GLN A 463 12.83 33.41 18.45
CA GLN A 463 12.74 32.16 17.68
C GLN A 463 13.34 32.30 16.28
N ALA A 464 13.15 33.44 15.61
CA ALA A 464 13.78 33.78 14.34
C ALA A 464 15.30 33.79 14.41
N ALA A 465 15.88 34.42 15.44
CA ALA A 465 17.32 34.41 15.64
C ALA A 465 17.84 32.98 15.83
N ARG A 466 17.19 32.15 16.65
CA ARG A 466 17.56 30.73 16.84
C ARG A 466 17.48 29.93 15.53
N HIS A 467 16.44 30.14 14.73
CA HIS A 467 16.27 29.46 13.45
C HIS A 467 17.36 29.85 12.44
N LEU A 468 17.68 31.14 12.34
CA LEU A 468 18.75 31.66 11.48
C LEU A 468 20.13 31.12 11.89
N LYS A 469 20.40 30.96 13.20
CA LYS A 469 21.63 30.32 13.69
C LYS A 469 21.73 28.86 13.27
N LYS A 470 20.63 28.11 13.29
CA LYS A 470 20.58 26.69 12.90
C LYS A 470 20.67 26.45 11.40
N SER A 471 20.27 27.42 10.58
CA SER A 471 20.18 27.28 9.11
C SER A 471 21.51 27.57 8.39
N ARG A 472 22.52 28.00 9.15
CA ARG A 472 23.90 28.21 8.70
C ARG A 472 24.70 26.94 8.92
#